data_AF-A0A967CTG6-F1
#
_entry.id   AF-A0A967CTG6-F1
#
_cell.length_a   1.000
_cell.length_b   1.000
_cell.length_c   1.000
_cell.angle_alpha   90.00
_cell.angle_beta   90.00
_cell.angle_gamma   90.00
#
_symmetry.space_group_name_H-M   'P 1'
#
loop_
_entity.id
_entity.type
_entity.pdbx_description
1 polymer ?
#
loop_
_entity_poly.entity_id
_entity_poly.type
_entity_poly.pdbx_seq_one_letter_code
_entity_poly.pdbx_strand_id
1 'polypeptide(L)' 'MVLCTTPFEVTARNIARVLGLPSYPFLTVQHPIGSCTLPELKERAEIAYRQALPILLQS' A
#
# COMPACT_ATOMS: atom_id res chain seq x y z
N MET A 1 -7.71 4.78 -2.20
CA MET A 1 -6.70 3.72 -2.11
C MET A 1 -6.28 3.55 -0.65
N VAL A 2 -5.73 2.40 -0.27
CA VAL A 2 -5.17 2.15 1.08
C VAL A 2 -3.68 1.77 0.99
N LEU A 3 -2.90 2.04 2.04
CA LEU A 3 -1.52 1.58 2.18
C LEU A 3 -1.46 0.44 3.21
N CYS A 4 -0.83 -0.68 2.84
CA CYS A 4 -0.56 -1.78 3.77
C CYS A 4 0.88 -2.28 3.63
N THR A 5 1.28 -3.18 4.52
CA THR A 5 2.54 -3.92 4.35
C THR A 5 2.30 -5.23 3.61
N THR A 6 3.31 -5.78 2.93
CA THR A 6 3.20 -7.00 2.12
C THR A 6 2.41 -8.16 2.76
N PRO A 7 2.55 -8.48 4.07
CA PRO A 7 1.75 -9.53 4.69
C PRO A 7 0.23 -9.30 4.69
N PHE A 8 -0.21 -8.05 4.57
CA PHE A 8 -1.62 -7.65 4.59
C PHE A 8 -2.26 -7.53 3.20
N GLU A 9 -1.51 -7.80 2.13
CA GLU A 9 -1.98 -7.68 0.74
C GLU A 9 -3.17 -8.61 0.46
N VAL A 10 -3.13 -9.84 0.97
CA VAL A 10 -4.24 -10.81 0.85
C VAL A 10 -5.48 -10.30 1.58
N THR A 11 -5.32 -9.76 2.79
CA THR A 11 -6.42 -9.19 3.58
C THR A 11 -7.05 -8.00 2.86
N ALA A 12 -6.25 -7.07 2.34
CA ALA A 12 -6.73 -5.91 1.58
C ALA A 12 -7.56 -6.33 0.36
N ARG A 13 -7.07 -7.31 -0.42
CA ARG A 13 -7.80 -7.88 -1.56
C ARG A 13 -9.12 -8.53 -1.16
N ASN A 14 -9.13 -9.28 -0.06
CA ASN A 14 -10.34 -9.97 0.40
C ASN A 14 -11.40 -8.98 0.88
N ILE A 15 -11.01 -7.95 1.64
CA ILE A 15 -11.92 -6.87 2.05
C ILE A 15 -12.50 -6.17 0.81
N ALA A 16 -11.66 -5.82 -0.16
CA ALA A 16 -12.08 -5.17 -1.40
C ALA A 16 -13.14 -6.00 -2.15
N ARG A 17 -12.97 -7.32 -2.24
CA ARG A 17 -13.96 -8.23 -2.84
C ARG A 17 -15.28 -8.28 -2.05
N VAL A 18 -15.21 -8.43 -0.72
CA VAL A 18 -16.40 -8.48 0.15
C VAL A 18 -17.23 -7.21 0.04
N LEU A 19 -16.58 -6.06 -0.13
CA LEU A 19 -17.24 -4.76 -0.29
C LEU A 19 -17.73 -4.48 -1.72
N GLY A 20 -17.59 -5.43 -2.66
CA GLY A 20 -18.00 -5.24 -4.05
C GLY A 20 -17.07 -4.33 -4.88
N LEU A 21 -15.83 -4.10 -4.41
CA LEU A 21 -14.82 -3.26 -5.06
C LEU A 21 -13.56 -4.08 -5.42
N PRO A 22 -13.64 -5.14 -6.25
CA PRO A 22 -12.54 -6.09 -6.46
C PRO A 22 -11.27 -5.46 -7.05
N SER A 23 -11.39 -4.31 -7.71
CA SER A 23 -10.28 -3.54 -8.29
C SER A 23 -9.87 -2.33 -7.45
N TYR A 24 -10.32 -2.24 -6.18
CA TYR A 24 -9.98 -1.11 -5.33
C TYR A 24 -8.44 -1.02 -5.17
N PRO A 25 -7.82 0.12 -5.48
CA PRO A 25 -6.38 0.25 -5.48
C PRO A 25 -5.82 0.22 -4.05
N PHE A 26 -4.66 -0.43 -3.89
CA PHE A 26 -3.89 -0.41 -2.67
C PHE A 26 -2.39 -0.32 -2.98
N LEU A 27 -1.64 0.21 -2.02
CA LEU A 27 -0.19 0.34 -2.03
C LEU A 27 0.39 -0.68 -1.07
N THR A 28 1.57 -1.21 -1.39
CA THR A 28 2.29 -2.13 -0.50
C THR A 28 3.71 -1.67 -0.25
N VAL A 29 4.15 -1.70 1.00
CA VAL A 29 5.55 -1.51 1.40
C VAL A 29 6.04 -2.70 2.22
N GLN A 30 7.36 -2.81 2.41
CA GLN A 30 7.94 -3.88 3.20
C GLN A 30 7.56 -3.77 4.68
N HIS A 31 7.23 -4.91 5.30
CA HIS A 31 7.09 -5.03 6.75
C HIS A 31 8.47 -5.10 7.44
N PRO A 32 8.62 -4.64 8.69
CA PRO A 32 7.72 -3.80 9.47
C PRO A 32 7.84 -2.32 9.10
N ILE A 33 6.92 -1.48 9.59
CA ILE A 33 7.05 -0.01 9.60
C ILE A 33 7.49 0.47 10.99
N GLY A 34 6.96 -0.14 12.06
CA GLY A 34 7.12 0.35 13.43
C GLY A 34 8.52 0.23 14.02
N SER A 35 9.42 -0.55 13.41
CA SER A 35 10.81 -0.71 13.86
C SER A 35 11.83 -0.19 12.85
N CYS A 36 11.39 0.61 11.87
CA CYS A 36 12.30 1.23 10.91
C CYS A 36 13.07 2.36 11.55
N THR A 37 14.34 2.48 11.18
CA THR A 37 15.06 3.74 11.29
C THR A 37 14.44 4.78 10.35
N LEU A 38 14.74 6.06 10.59
CA LEU A 38 14.24 7.14 9.74
C LEU A 38 14.64 7.00 8.25
N PRO A 39 15.89 6.63 7.90
CA PRO A 39 16.25 6.38 6.51
C PRO A 39 15.42 5.26 5.86
N GLU A 40 15.24 4.14 6.55
CA GLU A 40 14.46 3.00 6.05
C GLU A 40 12.96 3.34 5.92
N LEU A 41 12.45 4.23 6.78
CA LEU A 41 11.08 4.73 6.68
C LEU A 41 10.93 5.64 5.45
N LYS A 42 11.92 6.49 5.15
CA LYS A 42 11.92 7.34 3.96
C LYS A 42 11.92 6.50 2.68
N GLU A 43 12.71 5.44 2.62
CA GLU A 43 12.72 4.51 1.49
C GLU A 43 11.34 3.88 1.25
N ARG A 44 10.69 3.38 2.31
CA ARG A 44 9.31 2.85 2.23
C ARG A 44 8.32 3.92 1.77
N ALA A 45 8.45 5.15 2.26
CA ALA A 45 7.57 6.25 1.85
C ALA A 45 7.75 6.59 0.36
N GLU A 46 8.98 6.58 -0.15
CA GLU A 46 9.27 6.81 -1.56
C GLU A 46 8.67 5.70 -2.45
N ILE A 47 8.76 4.44 -2.01
CA ILE A 47 8.13 3.31 -2.69
C ILE A 47 6.59 3.48 -2.74
N ALA A 48 5.97 3.84 -1.62
CA ALA A 48 4.53 4.09 -1.56
C ALA A 48 4.12 5.27 -2.47
N TYR A 49 4.90 6.35 -2.47
CA TYR A 49 4.67 7.52 -3.32
C TYR A 49 4.69 7.16 -4.81
N ARG A 50 5.70 6.42 -5.27
CA ARG A 50 5.81 6.00 -6.68
C ARG A 50 4.62 5.11 -7.10
N GLN A 51 4.14 4.24 -6.23
CA GLN A 51 2.95 3.43 -6.48
C GLN A 51 1.66 4.27 -6.48
N ALA A 52 1.58 5.31 -5.66
CA ALA A 52 0.40 6.17 -5.57
C ALA A 52 0.21 7.07 -6.79
N LEU A 53 1.30 7.53 -7.41
CA LEU A 53 1.27 8.43 -8.57
C LEU A 53 0.35 7.94 -9.72
N PRO A 54 0.49 6.73 -10.27
CA PRO A 54 -0.39 6.28 -11.34
C PRO A 54 -1.85 6.18 -10.91
N ILE A 55 -2.13 5.83 -9.65
CA ILE A 55 -3.51 5.75 -9.13
C ILE A 55 -4.13 7.14 -9.05
N LEU A 56 -3.39 8.13 -8.54
CA LEU A 56 -3.90 9.50 -8.33
C LEU A 56 -3.98 10.33 -9.60
N LEU A 57 -3.06 10.12 -10.55
CA LEU A 57 -2.98 10.93 -11.77
C LEU A 57 -3.80 10.36 -12.94
N GLN A 58 -4.28 9.12 -12.83
CA GLN A 58 -5.17 8.48 -13.81
C GLN A 58 -6.62 8.38 -13.29
N SER A 59 -6.95 9.18 -12.27
CA SER A 59 -8.30 9.29 -11.68
C SER A 59 -9.24 10.15 -12.51
#